data_AF-A0A7Z0QG13-F1
#
_entry.id   AF-A0A7Z0QG13-F1
#
_cell.length_a   1.000
_cell.length_b   1.000
_cell.length_c   1.000
_cell.angle_alpha   90.00
_cell.angle_beta   90.00
_cell.angle_gamma   90.00
#
_symmetry.space_group_name_H-M   'P 1'
#
loop_
_entity.id
_entity.type
_entity.pdbx_description
1 polymer ?
#
loop_
_entity_poly.entity_id
_entity_poly.type
_entity_poly.pdbx_seq_one_letter_code
_entity_poly.pdbx_strand_id
1 'polypeptide(L)' 'MADYKIVFPNYSVQRRSDGATIPFDPANRDYREYLAWLDAGGVPDPADDPPPPKPFPDPPMAPKG' A
#
# COMPACT_ATOMS: atom_id res chain seq x y z
N MET A 1 -3.89 -16.50 -2.78
CA MET A 1 -3.40 -15.15 -2.49
C MET A 1 -3.36 -14.38 -3.79
N ALA A 2 -3.72 -13.09 -3.79
CA ALA A 2 -3.69 -12.29 -5.01
C ALA A 2 -2.25 -12.12 -5.52
N ASP A 3 -2.06 -12.00 -6.84
CA ASP A 3 -0.75 -11.69 -7.45
C ASP A 3 -0.24 -10.29 -7.09
N TYR A 4 -1.15 -9.40 -6.70
CA TYR A 4 -0.88 -8.01 -6.37
C TYR A 4 -1.48 -7.61 -5.02
N LYS A 5 -0.80 -6.69 -4.35
CA LYS A 5 -1.26 -6.04 -3.11
C LYS A 5 -1.24 -4.54 -3.27
N ILE A 6 -2.28 -3.84 -2.84
CA ILE A 6 -2.23 -2.38 -2.71
C ILE A 6 -1.24 -2.03 -1.61
N VAL A 7 -0.23 -1.21 -1.89
CA VAL A 7 0.73 -0.73 -0.86
C VAL A 7 0.61 0.77 -0.62
N PHE A 8 0.21 1.51 -1.65
CA PHE A 8 -0.18 2.91 -1.57
C PHE A 8 -1.45 3.09 -2.39
N PRO A 9 -2.65 3.19 -1.77
CA PRO A 9 -3.96 3.09 -2.43
C PRO A 9 -4.16 3.92 -3.70
N ASN A 10 -3.44 5.04 -3.84
CA ASN A 10 -3.56 5.95 -4.97
C ASN A 10 -2.27 6.07 -5.80
N TYR A 11 -1.23 5.29 -5.50
CA TYR A 11 0.10 5.48 -6.09
C TYR A 11 0.73 4.21 -6.62
N SER A 12 0.53 3.05 -5.99
CA SER A 12 1.22 1.83 -6.42
C SER A 12 0.65 0.55 -5.80
N VAL A 13 0.90 -0.55 -6.49
CA VAL A 13 0.74 -1.93 -5.98
C VAL A 13 2.10 -2.60 -5.84
N GLN A 14 2.17 -3.65 -5.03
CA GLN A 14 3.29 -4.57 -4.99
C GLN A 14 2.92 -5.87 -5.69
N ARG A 15 3.76 -6.33 -6.63
CA ARG A 15 3.66 -7.67 -7.21
C ARG A 15 4.28 -8.69 -6.26
N ARG A 16 3.58 -9.80 -6.01
CA ARG A 16 3.99 -10.81 -5.02
C ARG A 16 5.11 -11.73 -5.49
N SER A 17 5.23 -11.98 -6.80
CA SER A 17 6.20 -12.92 -7.34
C SER A 17 7.66 -12.49 -7.11
N ASP A 18 7.92 -11.18 -7.13
CA ASP A 18 9.26 -10.60 -6.99
C ASP A 18 9.33 -9.44 -5.98
N GLY A 19 8.21 -9.04 -5.40
CA GLY A 19 8.15 -7.94 -4.42
C GLY A 19 8.27 -6.55 -5.05
N ALA A 20 8.17 -6.42 -6.37
CA ALA A 20 8.31 -5.13 -7.05
C ALA A 20 7.17 -4.17 -6.69
N THR A 21 7.52 -2.95 -6.27
CA THR A 21 6.55 -1.85 -6.08
C THR A 21 6.34 -1.12 -7.40
N ILE A 22 5.15 -1.26 -7.96
CA ILE A 22 4.77 -0.80 -9.30
C ILE A 22 3.94 0.48 -9.16
N PRO A 23 4.48 1.65 -9.54
CA PRO A 23 3.72 2.90 -9.57
C PRO A 23 2.58 2.85 -10.60
N PHE A 24 1.48 3.54 -10.33
CA PHE A 24 0.33 3.72 -11.22
C PHE A 24 0.64 4.72 -12.35
N ASP A 25 1.74 4.48 -13.05
CA ASP A 25 2.17 5.25 -14.22
C ASP A 25 1.76 4.50 -15.50
N PRO A 26 0.93 5.09 -16.38
CA PRO A 26 0.54 4.47 -17.65
C PRO A 26 1.70 4.08 -18.56
N ALA A 27 2.87 4.72 -18.43
CA ALA A 27 4.08 4.38 -19.17
C ALA A 27 4.80 3.15 -18.59
N ASN A 28 4.51 2.75 -17.35
CA ASN A 28 5.09 1.58 -16.73
C ASN A 28 4.47 0.29 -17.30
N ARG A 29 5.33 -0.59 -17.83
CA ARG A 29 4.93 -1.89 -18.38
C ARG A 29 4.27 -2.77 -17.33
N ASP A 30 4.80 -2.84 -16.12
CA ASP A 30 4.27 -3.68 -15.04
C ASP A 30 2.89 -3.18 -14.58
N TYR A 31 2.64 -1.86 -14.63
CA TYR A 31 1.32 -1.31 -14.32
C TYR A 31 0.28 -1.72 -15.37
N ARG A 32 0.66 -1.72 -16.65
CA ARG A 32 -0.21 -2.20 -17.73
C ARG A 32 -0.52 -3.70 -17.60
N GLU A 33 0.44 -4.51 -17.13
CA GLU A 33 0.20 -5.92 -16.81
C GLU A 33 -0.76 -6.09 -15.62
N TYR A 34 -0.61 -5.27 -14.57
CA TYR A 34 -1.56 -5.22 -13.47
C TYR A 34 -2.99 -4.86 -13.94
N LEU A 35 -3.14 -3.87 -14.82
CA LEU A 35 -4.44 -3.51 -15.40
C LEU A 35 -5.07 -4.65 -16.22
N ALA A 36 -4.26 -5.35 -17.03
CA ALA A 36 -4.75 -6.51 -17.78
C ALA A 36 -5.20 -7.65 -16.86
N TRP A 37 -4.51 -7.84 -15.73
CA TRP A 37 -4.92 -8.79 -14.71
C TRP A 37 -6.22 -8.39 -14.01
N LEU A 38 -6.45 -7.10 -13.73
CA LEU A 38 -7.74 -6.61 -13.22
C LEU A 38 -8.88 -6.87 -14.21
N ASP A 39 -8.68 -6.60 -15.50
CA ASP A 39 -9.67 -6.82 -16.57
C ASP A 39 -10.05 -8.30 -16.71
N ALA A 40 -9.09 -9.20 -16.49
CA ALA A 40 -9.31 -10.64 -16.42
C ALA A 40 -10.04 -11.12 -15.14
N GLY A 41 -10.44 -10.20 -14.25
CA GLY A 41 -11.15 -10.51 -13.00
C GLY A 41 -10.23 -10.62 -11.77
N GLY A 42 -8.99 -10.17 -11.86
CA GLY A 42 -8.07 -10.09 -10.73
C GLY A 42 -8.55 -9.09 -9.67
N VAL A 43 -8.41 -9.46 -8.39
CA VAL A 43 -8.73 -8.60 -7.24
C VAL A 43 -7.51 -8.51 -6.33
N PRO A 44 -6.87 -7.34 -6.18
CA PRO A 44 -5.67 -7.21 -5.36
C PRO A 44 -6.01 -7.34 -3.88
N ASP A 45 -5.04 -7.81 -3.09
CA ASP A 45 -5.15 -7.71 -1.64
C ASP A 45 -5.20 -6.22 -1.22
N PRO A 46 -5.97 -5.86 -0.18
CA PRO A 46 -5.97 -4.52 0.37
C PRO A 46 -4.60 -4.15 0.97
N ALA A 47 -4.38 -2.86 1.18
CA ALA A 47 -3.25 -2.38 1.95
C ALA A 47 -3.34 -2.86 3.40
N ASP A 48 -2.18 -2.98 4.06
CA ASP A 48 -2.17 -3.18 5.50
C ASP A 48 -2.76 -1.94 6.18
N ASP A 49 -3.44 -2.16 7.30
CA ASP A 49 -3.82 -1.07 8.18
C ASP A 49 -2.59 -0.25 8.58
N PRO A 50 -2.71 1.08 8.65
CA PRO A 50 -1.64 1.89 9.22
C PRO A 50 -1.36 1.40 10.64
N PRO A 51 -0.09 1.45 11.08
CA PRO A 51 0.21 1.15 12.47
C PRO A 51 -0.64 2.06 13.37
N PRO A 52 -1.09 1.57 14.54
CA PRO A 52 -1.79 2.43 15.48
C PRO A 52 -0.94 3.67 15.76
N PRO A 53 -1.57 4.84 15.94
CA PRO A 53 -0.82 6.04 16.30
C PRO A 53 0.04 5.69 17.51
N LYS A 54 1.37 5.87 17.39
CA LYS A 54 2.23 5.77 18.57
C LYS A 54 1.65 6.75 19.60
N PRO A 55 1.38 6.31 20.84
CA PRO A 55 0.97 7.23 21.88
C PRO A 55 1.96 8.39 21.86
N PHE A 56 1.48 9.62 21.66
CA PHE A 56 2.30 10.77 21.97
C PHE A 56 2.67 10.60 23.44
N PRO A 57 3.95 10.65 23.82
CA PRO A 57 4.28 10.70 25.24
C PRO A 57 3.49 11.88 25.80
N ASP A 58 2.71 11.65 26.86
CA ASP A 58 2.07 12.75 27.56
C ASP A 58 3.15 13.82 27.81
N PRO A 59 2.91 15.08 27.45
CA PRO A 59 3.85 16.13 27.83
C PRO A 59 4.07 16.00 29.34
N PRO A 60 5.33 16.08 29.83
CA PRO A 60 5.60 15.91 31.25
C PRO A 60 4.64 16.82 32.00
N MET A 61 3.81 16.24 32.85
CA MET A 61 2.81 16.96 33.62
C MET A 61 3.52 18.13 34.29
N ALA A 62 3.30 19.35 33.78
CA ALA A 62 3.97 20.52 34.30
C ALA A 62 3.73 20.55 35.81
N PRO A 63 4.77 20.80 36.64
CA PRO A 63 4.56 20.89 38.08
C PRO A 63 3.49 21.97 38.31
N LYS A 64 2.38 21.57 38.92
CA LYS A 64 1.39 22.52 39.42
C LYS A 64 2.13 23.37 40.47
N GLY A 65 2.40 24.62 40.13
CA GLY A 65 2.87 25.63 41.06
C GLY A 65 1.83 25.95 42.12
#